data_AF-A0A917WNM1-F1
#
_entry.id   AF-A0A917WNM1-F1
#
_cell.length_a   1.000
_cell.length_b   1.000
_cell.length_c   1.000
_cell.angle_alpha   90.00
_cell.angle_beta   90.00
_cell.angle_gamma   90.00
#
_symmetry.space_group_name_H-M   'P 1'
#
loop_
_entity.id
_entity.type
_entity.pdbx_description
1 polymer ?
#
loop_
_entity_poly.entity_id
_entity_poly.type
_entity_poly.pdbx_seq_one_letter_code
_entity_poly.pdbx_strand_id
1 'polypeptide(L)'
;MAAEVMTVPLGSYFGVMNWTINRDVWDALSPGQQQAFKGNMAQNIGDIVWAYEADDEAAIKAFEENGGKVVDPGQAFVDAWAEQQEATVALTIEKGQADGIEDAEAIVTTFLGLVDKWTGIVADAEGSKEAYIKALQTEVFDKI
;
A
#
# COMPACT_ATOMS: atom_id res chain seq x y z
N MET A 1 -19.36 -19.86 -19.55
CA MET A 1 -19.72 -18.64 -18.81
C MET A 1 -18.58 -17.66 -18.99
N ALA A 2 -18.86 -16.37 -19.17
CA ALA A 2 -17.80 -15.35 -19.18
C ALA A 2 -17.18 -15.30 -17.77
N ALA A 3 -15.88 -15.06 -17.68
CA ALA A 3 -15.24 -14.78 -16.41
C ALA A 3 -15.68 -13.38 -15.93
N GLU A 4 -15.85 -13.22 -14.61
CA GLU A 4 -16.29 -11.96 -13.99
C GLU A 4 -15.29 -11.53 -12.92
N VAL A 5 -15.03 -10.23 -12.82
CA VAL A 5 -14.20 -9.61 -11.78
C VAL A 5 -14.95 -8.44 -11.15
N MET A 6 -14.71 -8.17 -9.87
CA MET A 6 -15.30 -7.04 -9.14
C MET A 6 -14.19 -6.06 -8.79
N THR A 7 -14.41 -4.77 -9.04
CA THR A 7 -13.48 -3.69 -8.65
C THR A 7 -13.95 -3.05 -7.36
N VAL A 8 -13.83 -3.79 -6.25
CA VAL A 8 -13.99 -3.23 -4.90
C VAL A 8 -12.64 -3.28 -4.18
N PRO A 9 -12.27 -2.23 -3.43
CA PRO A 9 -11.08 -2.25 -2.61
C PRO A 9 -11.23 -3.27 -1.48
N LEU A 10 -10.67 -4.47 -1.66
CA LEU A 10 -10.64 -5.55 -0.68
C LEU A 10 -9.47 -5.44 0.32
N GLY A 11 -8.89 -4.24 0.43
CA GLY A 11 -7.68 -4.00 1.21
C GLY A 11 -6.40 -4.15 0.40
N SER A 12 -5.27 -3.93 1.07
CA SER A 12 -3.96 -3.86 0.43
C SER A 12 -3.16 -5.14 0.65
N TYR A 13 -2.42 -5.54 -0.38
CA TYR A 13 -1.29 -6.44 -0.22
C TYR A 13 -0.06 -5.61 0.17
N PHE A 14 0.49 -5.83 1.36
CA PHE A 14 1.72 -5.16 1.80
C PHE A 14 2.93 -5.96 1.31
N GLY A 15 3.40 -5.65 0.10
CA GLY A 15 4.68 -6.15 -0.38
C GLY A 15 5.82 -5.59 0.47
N VAL A 16 6.31 -6.39 1.43
CA VAL A 16 7.34 -5.95 2.40
C VAL A 16 8.77 -5.87 1.85
N MET A 17 8.97 -6.01 0.53
CA MET A 17 10.31 -6.10 -0.07
C MET A 17 10.45 -5.30 -1.37
N ASN A 18 10.08 -4.02 -1.38
CA ASN A 18 10.41 -3.12 -2.50
C ASN A 18 11.94 -3.06 -2.73
N TRP A 19 12.71 -2.98 -1.64
CA TRP A 19 14.15 -3.11 -1.68
C TRP A 19 14.70 -3.66 -0.37
N THR A 20 15.52 -4.70 -0.48
CA THR A 20 16.21 -5.32 0.66
C THR A 20 17.64 -5.64 0.26
N ILE A 21 18.60 -5.30 1.11
CA ILE A 21 20.02 -5.62 0.92
C ILE A 21 20.56 -6.32 2.17
N ASN A 22 21.58 -7.16 2.00
CA ASN A 22 22.32 -7.71 3.13
C ASN A 22 22.93 -6.56 3.98
N ARG A 23 22.87 -6.70 5.30
CA ARG A 23 23.32 -5.67 6.24
C ARG A 23 24.82 -5.40 6.15
N ASP A 24 25.66 -6.44 6.06
CA ASP A 24 27.11 -6.27 5.96
C ASP A 24 27.49 -5.56 4.65
N VAL A 25 26.74 -5.82 3.56
CA VAL A 25 26.91 -5.12 2.29
C VAL A 25 26.52 -3.64 2.44
N TRP A 26 25.39 -3.34 3.10
CA TRP A 26 24.97 -1.96 3.35
C TRP A 26 25.99 -1.18 4.18
N ASP A 27 26.49 -1.79 5.26
CA ASP A 27 27.45 -1.16 6.17
C ASP A 27 28.83 -0.97 5.51
N ALA A 28 29.14 -1.76 4.47
CA ALA A 28 30.34 -1.61 3.66
C ALA A 28 30.24 -0.51 2.57
N LEU A 29 29.03 0.02 2.30
CA LEU A 29 28.86 1.12 1.36
C LEU A 29 29.45 2.42 1.92
N SER A 30 30.07 3.21 1.06
CA SER A 30 30.46 4.58 1.41
C SER A 30 29.23 5.44 1.76
N PRO A 31 29.40 6.52 2.53
CA PRO A 31 28.29 7.44 2.84
C PRO A 31 27.58 7.98 1.58
N GLY A 32 28.34 8.27 0.51
CA GLY A 32 27.78 8.72 -0.75
C GLY A 32 26.92 7.66 -1.46
N GLN A 33 27.30 6.39 -1.38
CA GLN A 33 26.51 5.28 -1.92
C GLN A 33 25.24 5.06 -1.10
N GLN A 34 25.33 5.05 0.23
CA GLN A 34 24.16 4.97 1.10
C GLN A 34 23.19 6.13 0.83
N GLN A 35 23.71 7.35 0.66
CA GLN A 35 22.91 8.52 0.32
C GLN A 35 22.24 8.38 -1.05
N ALA A 36 22.91 7.78 -2.04
CA ALA A 36 22.29 7.52 -3.34
C ALA A 36 21.08 6.60 -3.21
N PHE A 37 21.10 5.58 -2.36
CA PHE A 37 19.92 4.76 -2.09
C PHE A 37 18.82 5.57 -1.38
N LYS A 38 19.14 6.23 -0.27
CA LYS A 38 18.15 7.01 0.50
C LYS A 38 17.48 8.10 -0.34
N GLY A 39 18.28 8.85 -1.10
CA GLY A 39 17.81 9.98 -1.91
C GLY A 39 16.98 9.59 -3.14
N ASN A 40 16.94 8.31 -3.52
CA ASN A 40 16.14 7.84 -4.64
C ASN A 40 14.98 6.93 -4.21
N MET A 41 14.82 6.65 -2.92
CA MET A 41 13.82 5.68 -2.45
C MET A 41 12.38 6.21 -2.60
N ALA A 42 12.15 7.51 -2.38
CA ALA A 42 10.85 8.12 -2.63
C ALA A 42 10.43 7.99 -4.11
N GLN A 43 11.37 8.28 -5.02
CA GLN A 43 11.17 8.12 -6.46
C GLN A 43 10.88 6.66 -6.82
N ASN A 44 11.67 5.73 -6.30
CA ASN A 44 11.47 4.30 -6.55
C ASN A 44 10.08 3.81 -6.12
N ILE A 45 9.61 4.20 -4.94
CA ILE A 45 8.26 3.83 -4.46
C ILE A 45 7.19 4.44 -5.35
N GLY A 46 7.28 5.73 -5.68
CA GLY A 46 6.32 6.37 -6.59
C GLY A 46 6.32 5.76 -8.00
N ASP A 47 7.49 5.37 -8.51
CA ASP A 47 7.59 4.67 -9.80
C ASP A 47 6.87 3.33 -9.78
N ILE A 48 7.02 2.56 -8.70
CA ILE A 48 6.34 1.28 -8.52
C ILE A 48 4.82 1.46 -8.45
N VAL A 49 4.33 2.40 -7.63
CA VAL A 49 2.88 2.61 -7.46
C VAL A 49 2.20 2.94 -8.80
N TRP A 50 2.75 3.88 -9.56
CA TRP A 50 2.19 4.24 -10.87
C TRP A 50 2.35 3.15 -11.92
N ALA A 51 3.38 2.31 -11.83
CA ALA A 51 3.51 1.16 -12.70
C ALA A 51 2.39 0.13 -12.43
N TYR A 52 2.06 -0.14 -11.15
CA TYR A 52 0.93 -0.99 -10.80
C TYR A 52 -0.40 -0.44 -11.30
N GLU A 53 -0.66 0.86 -11.15
CA GLU A 53 -1.89 1.47 -11.68
C GLU A 53 -2.00 1.29 -13.20
N ALA A 54 -0.92 1.54 -13.93
CA ALA A 54 -0.90 1.37 -15.38
C ALA A 54 -1.07 -0.10 -15.81
N ASP A 55 -0.46 -1.04 -15.09
CA ASP A 55 -0.59 -2.48 -15.33
C ASP A 55 -2.00 -2.96 -15.03
N ASP A 56 -2.64 -2.48 -13.96
CA ASP A 56 -4.02 -2.81 -13.58
C ASP A 56 -5.02 -2.32 -14.65
N GLU A 57 -4.87 -1.07 -15.12
CA GLU A 57 -5.70 -0.53 -16.20
C GLU A 57 -5.55 -1.35 -17.50
N ALA A 58 -4.32 -1.70 -17.86
CA ALA A 58 -4.05 -2.53 -19.04
C ALA A 58 -4.62 -3.94 -18.89
N ALA A 59 -4.52 -4.54 -17.71
CA ALA A 59 -5.04 -5.87 -17.42
C ALA A 59 -6.58 -5.91 -17.49
N ILE A 60 -7.27 -4.93 -16.89
CA ILE A 60 -8.74 -4.83 -16.97
C ILE A 60 -9.19 -4.67 -18.42
N LYS A 61 -8.55 -3.78 -19.18
CA LYS A 61 -8.86 -3.59 -20.60
C LYS A 61 -8.69 -4.89 -21.39
N ALA A 62 -7.55 -5.57 -21.22
CA ALA A 62 -7.29 -6.84 -21.90
C ALA A 62 -8.30 -7.93 -21.48
N PHE A 63 -8.70 -7.96 -20.22
CA PHE A 63 -9.72 -8.88 -19.72
C PHE A 63 -11.08 -8.67 -20.41
N GLU A 64 -11.53 -7.42 -20.53
CA GLU A 64 -12.77 -7.05 -21.22
C GLU A 64 -12.69 -7.35 -22.72
N GLU A 65 -11.57 -7.05 -23.39
CA GLU A 65 -11.34 -7.38 -24.80
C GLU A 65 -11.41 -8.89 -25.08
N ASN A 66 -11.08 -9.72 -24.09
CA ASN A 66 -11.19 -11.19 -24.16
C ASN A 66 -12.56 -11.73 -23.68
N GLY A 67 -13.56 -10.86 -23.54
CA GLY A 67 -14.93 -11.23 -23.20
C GLY A 67 -15.19 -11.43 -21.70
N GLY A 68 -14.25 -11.01 -20.85
CA GLY A 68 -14.46 -10.86 -19.41
C GLY A 68 -15.44 -9.71 -19.10
N LYS A 69 -15.96 -9.69 -17.87
CA LYS A 69 -16.86 -8.63 -17.40
C LYS A 69 -16.42 -8.08 -16.06
N VAL A 70 -16.29 -6.76 -15.98
CA VAL A 70 -16.22 -6.07 -14.69
C VAL A 70 -17.64 -5.88 -14.17
N VAL A 71 -17.91 -6.36 -12.96
CA VAL A 71 -19.25 -6.34 -12.37
C VAL A 71 -19.24 -5.60 -11.03
N ASP A 72 -20.35 -4.93 -10.74
CA ASP A 72 -20.60 -4.32 -9.44
C ASP A 72 -20.94 -5.44 -8.44
N PRO A 73 -20.21 -5.56 -7.30
CA PRO A 73 -20.50 -6.55 -6.27
C PRO A 73 -21.86 -6.35 -5.58
N GLY A 74 -22.46 -5.16 -5.71
CA GLY A 74 -23.71 -4.77 -5.09
C GLY A 74 -23.57 -4.39 -3.61
N GLN A 75 -24.54 -3.62 -3.12
CA GLN A 75 -24.49 -3.03 -1.78
C GLN A 75 -24.37 -4.07 -0.66
N ALA A 76 -25.04 -5.22 -0.78
CA ALA A 76 -24.99 -6.26 0.24
C ALA A 76 -23.57 -6.81 0.46
N PHE A 77 -22.76 -6.92 -0.60
CA PHE A 77 -21.36 -7.30 -0.48
C PHE A 77 -20.53 -6.19 0.15
N VAL A 78 -20.74 -4.94 -0.28
CA VAL A 78 -20.04 -3.76 0.27
C VAL A 78 -20.29 -3.64 1.78
N ASP A 79 -21.53 -3.79 2.22
CA ASP A 79 -21.91 -3.73 3.63
C ASP A 79 -21.26 -4.88 4.44
N ALA A 80 -21.32 -6.11 3.92
CA ALA A 80 -20.70 -7.27 4.56
C ALA A 80 -19.16 -7.13 4.64
N TRP A 81 -18.54 -6.52 3.63
CA TRP A 81 -17.12 -6.27 3.61
C TRP A 81 -16.72 -5.20 4.64
N ALA A 82 -17.51 -4.13 4.79
CA ALA A 82 -17.28 -3.11 5.80
C ALA A 82 -17.38 -3.69 7.23
N GLU A 83 -18.38 -4.54 7.50
CA GLU A 83 -18.51 -5.25 8.78
C GLU A 83 -17.28 -6.14 9.04
N GLN A 84 -16.82 -6.87 8.03
CA GLN A 84 -15.60 -7.69 8.13
C GLN A 84 -14.35 -6.84 8.41
N GLN A 85 -14.21 -5.66 7.79
CA GLN A 85 -13.08 -4.77 8.02
C GLN A 85 -13.05 -4.25 9.46
N GLU A 86 -14.19 -3.84 10.01
CA GLU A 86 -14.31 -3.39 11.40
C GLU A 86 -13.96 -4.53 12.38
N ALA A 87 -14.49 -5.74 12.14
CA ALA A 87 -14.18 -6.90 12.97
C ALA A 87 -12.69 -7.29 12.90
N THR A 88 -12.04 -7.11 11.75
CA THR A 88 -10.63 -7.46 11.54
C THR A 88 -9.69 -6.64 12.43
N VAL A 89 -10.03 -5.40 12.76
CA VAL A 89 -9.23 -4.57 13.67
C VAL A 89 -9.13 -5.21 15.05
N ALA A 90 -10.28 -5.58 15.64
CA ALA A 90 -10.31 -6.22 16.95
C ALA A 90 -9.60 -7.58 16.94
N LEU A 91 -9.84 -8.40 15.90
CA LEU A 91 -9.18 -9.71 15.74
C LEU A 91 -7.66 -9.58 15.60
N THR A 92 -7.17 -8.54 14.91
CA THR A 92 -5.73 -8.30 14.74
C THR A 92 -5.08 -7.92 16.07
N ILE A 93 -5.75 -7.09 16.88
CA ILE A 93 -5.27 -6.74 18.22
C ILE A 93 -5.24 -7.97 19.13
N GLU A 94 -6.33 -8.74 19.17
CA GLU A 94 -6.42 -9.98 19.96
C GLU A 94 -5.33 -10.97 19.55
N LYS A 95 -5.14 -11.18 18.25
CA LYS A 95 -4.10 -12.07 17.71
C LYS A 95 -2.71 -11.59 18.11
N GLY A 96 -2.43 -10.30 18.00
CA GLY A 96 -1.14 -9.72 18.40
C GLY A 96 -0.86 -9.93 19.89
N GLN A 97 -1.85 -9.70 20.76
CA GLN A 97 -1.74 -9.94 22.19
C GLN A 97 -1.51 -11.42 22.50
N ALA A 98 -2.23 -12.32 21.83
CA ALA A 98 -2.05 -13.76 21.95
C ALA A 98 -0.66 -14.24 21.50
N ASP A 99 -0.06 -13.54 20.52
CA ASP A 99 1.30 -13.78 20.06
C ASP A 99 2.38 -13.12 20.94
N GLY A 100 1.99 -12.42 22.01
CA GLY A 100 2.90 -11.78 22.97
C GLY A 100 3.33 -10.36 22.60
N ILE A 101 2.62 -9.70 21.68
CA ILE A 101 2.83 -8.28 21.35
C ILE A 101 2.06 -7.44 22.37
N GLU A 102 2.76 -6.98 23.41
CA GLU A 102 2.16 -6.25 24.54
C GLU A 102 1.47 -4.94 24.11
N ASP A 103 1.96 -4.30 23.04
CA ASP A 103 1.48 -3.02 22.52
C ASP A 103 0.66 -3.15 21.21
N ALA A 104 0.07 -4.33 20.95
CA ALA A 104 -0.66 -4.61 19.71
C ALA A 104 -1.74 -3.55 19.38
N GLU A 105 -2.50 -3.09 20.38
CA GLU A 105 -3.51 -2.03 20.22
C GLU A 105 -2.90 -0.70 19.76
N ALA A 106 -1.78 -0.31 20.36
CA ALA A 106 -1.07 0.92 20.02
C ALA A 106 -0.48 0.87 18.61
N ILE A 107 0.05 -0.29 18.20
CA ILE A 107 0.56 -0.52 16.85
C ILE A 107 -0.56 -0.40 15.83
N VAL A 108 -1.69 -1.09 16.03
CA VAL A 108 -2.84 -1.05 15.12
C VAL A 108 -3.43 0.36 15.03
N THR A 109 -3.58 1.05 16.16
CA THR A 109 -4.06 2.45 16.19
C THR A 109 -3.13 3.37 15.41
N THR A 110 -1.81 3.21 15.58
CA THR A 110 -0.82 3.99 14.85
C THR A 110 -0.88 3.71 13.35
N PHE A 111 -1.00 2.43 12.97
CA PHE A 111 -1.13 2.03 11.58
C PHE A 111 -2.36 2.66 10.92
N LEU A 112 -3.54 2.58 11.55
CA LEU A 112 -4.77 3.18 11.02
C LEU A 112 -4.65 4.70 10.90
N GLY A 113 -4.07 5.38 11.89
CA GLY A 113 -3.81 6.82 11.81
C GLY A 113 -2.84 7.21 10.69
N LEU A 114 -1.86 6.35 10.37
CA LEU A 114 -0.97 6.54 9.22
C LEU A 114 -1.72 6.33 7.90
N VAL A 115 -2.61 5.34 7.81
CA VAL A 115 -3.48 5.14 6.63
C VAL A 115 -4.31 6.41 6.40
N ASP A 116 -5.00 6.92 7.41
CA ASP A 116 -5.82 8.13 7.30
C ASP A 116 -4.99 9.35 6.84
N LYS A 117 -3.81 9.55 7.43
CA LYS A 117 -2.87 10.61 7.04
C LYS A 117 -2.51 10.50 5.56
N TRP A 118 -2.11 9.31 5.12
CA TRP A 118 -1.66 9.10 3.74
C TRP A 118 -2.80 9.15 2.73
N THR A 119 -4.00 8.70 3.09
CA THR A 119 -5.21 8.90 2.28
C THR A 119 -5.47 10.39 2.04
N GLY A 120 -5.31 11.24 3.07
CA GLY A 120 -5.40 12.69 2.91
C GLY A 120 -4.33 13.26 1.98
N ILE A 121 -3.07 12.88 2.16
CA ILE A 121 -1.96 13.33 1.30
C ILE A 121 -2.17 12.94 -0.16
N VAL A 122 -2.62 11.71 -0.43
CA VAL A 122 -2.89 11.23 -1.79
C VAL A 122 -4.08 11.97 -2.41
N ALA A 123 -5.13 12.24 -1.63
CA ALA A 123 -6.25 13.05 -2.09
C ALA A 123 -5.82 14.47 -2.47
N ASP A 124 -5.02 15.13 -1.63
CA ASP A 124 -4.46 16.47 -1.88
C ASP A 124 -3.50 16.50 -3.08
N ALA A 125 -2.88 15.37 -3.42
CA ALA A 125 -2.01 15.24 -4.59
C ALA A 125 -2.78 15.16 -5.91
N GLU A 126 -4.11 15.00 -5.88
CA GLU A 126 -5.00 14.97 -7.07
C GLU A 126 -4.51 13.99 -8.17
N GLY A 127 -3.93 12.85 -7.78
CA GLY A 127 -3.38 11.86 -8.71
C GLY A 127 -2.03 12.23 -9.35
N SER A 128 -1.35 13.28 -8.87
CA SER A 128 0.01 13.61 -9.33
C SER A 128 1.06 12.71 -8.68
N LYS A 129 1.77 11.98 -9.55
CA LYS A 129 2.95 11.18 -9.19
C LYS A 129 4.03 12.01 -8.51
N GLU A 130 4.32 13.17 -9.06
CA GLU A 130 5.36 14.07 -8.55
C GLU A 130 5.00 14.59 -7.15
N ALA A 131 3.73 14.95 -6.92
CA ALA A 131 3.26 15.39 -5.62
C ALA A 131 3.36 14.26 -4.57
N TYR A 132 2.96 13.04 -4.94
CA TYR A 132 3.09 11.87 -4.07
C TYR A 132 4.55 11.57 -3.71
N ILE A 133 5.46 11.55 -4.69
CA ILE A 133 6.90 11.34 -4.46
C ILE A 133 7.48 12.41 -3.54
N LYS A 134 7.11 13.68 -3.76
CA LYS A 134 7.54 14.77 -2.90
C LYS A 134 7.05 14.60 -1.47
N ALA A 135 5.81 14.15 -1.29
CA ALA A 135 5.27 13.87 0.04
C ALA A 135 6.00 12.71 0.72
N LEU A 136 6.30 11.61 0.01
CA LEU A 136 7.14 10.52 0.51
C LEU A 136 8.53 10.98 0.94
N GLN A 137 9.18 11.81 0.12
CA GLN A 137 10.49 12.35 0.45
C GLN A 137 10.42 13.18 1.75
N THR A 138 9.47 14.11 1.84
CA THR A 138 9.32 15.04 2.97
C THR A 138 8.92 14.31 4.25
N GLU A 139 7.95 13.39 4.17
CA GLU A 139 7.35 12.77 5.34
C GLU A 139 8.12 11.57 5.88
N VAL A 140 8.97 10.94 5.07
CA VAL A 140 9.71 9.72 5.41
C VAL A 140 11.21 9.89 5.22
N PHE A 141 11.68 10.09 3.99
CA PHE A 141 13.10 9.93 3.65
C PHE A 141 14.00 11.08 4.11
N ASP A 142 13.47 12.30 4.24
CA ASP A 142 14.20 13.44 4.81
C ASP A 142 14.42 13.30 6.33
N LYS A 143 13.73 12.35 6.98
CA LYS A 143 13.77 12.14 8.43
C LYS A 143 14.70 11.00 8.86
N ILE A 144 15.36 10.29 7.94
CA ILE A 144 16.15 9.07 8.21
C ILE A 144 17.56 9.04 7.63
#